data_AF-A0A1G1WFP9-F1
#
_entry.id   AF-A0A1G1WFP9-F1
#
_cell.length_a   1.000
_cell.length_b   1.000
_cell.length_c   1.000
_cell.angle_alpha   90.00
_cell.angle_beta   90.00
_cell.angle_gamma   90.00
#
_symmetry.space_group_name_H-M   'P 1'
#
loop_
_entity.id
_entity.type
_entity.pdbx_description
1 polymer ?
#
loop_
_entity_poly.entity_id
_entity_poly.type
_entity_poly.pdbx_seq_one_letter_code
_entity_poly.pdbx_strand_id
1 'polypeptide(L)'
;MALSIRPRFLLSLLLAVSFLLALASPLADGGIQLQVYERKIKVRSNHRTTQNLVVCNITDKNSDKYGLIGTKLPSNVYYNVNTSSAPSSVRSSLPGIVSNSFASWNAATDGVSFSNAGTTSRNISRNDGQNIIAWNRLSRSTLGTTYIRYNSATGAVVDVDTILNSRQPWGWVDPDSVNPDKDCAANNAYDAQNILVHELGHWIGLEDLYGSNEEDLTMYGYGSKQELKKDTLESGDSLGAGKIYP
;
A
#
# COMPACT_ATOMS: atom_id res chain seq x y z
N MET A 1 73.04 -19.29 -64.65
CA MET A 1 72.19 -18.20 -65.19
C MET A 1 71.17 -17.88 -64.10
N ALA A 2 71.27 -16.69 -63.51
CA ALA A 2 70.43 -16.23 -62.41
C ALA A 2 69.39 -15.23 -62.93
N LEU A 3 68.18 -15.22 -62.36
CA LEU A 3 67.25 -14.08 -62.23
C LEU A 3 66.08 -14.52 -61.30
N SER A 4 65.95 -14.06 -60.04
CA SER A 4 65.38 -12.77 -59.56
C SER A 4 63.85 -12.65 -59.81
N ILE A 5 62.92 -12.21 -58.94
CA ILE A 5 62.84 -11.66 -57.56
C ILE A 5 61.35 -11.83 -57.08
N ARG A 6 61.15 -11.76 -55.75
CA ARG A 6 59.98 -11.93 -54.84
C ARG A 6 58.82 -10.87 -55.00
N PRO A 7 57.97 -10.58 -53.99
CA PRO A 7 56.97 -11.32 -53.16
C PRO A 7 55.57 -10.62 -53.19
N ARG A 8 54.50 -11.19 -52.57
CA ARG A 8 53.44 -10.39 -51.87
C ARG A 8 52.39 -11.23 -51.09
N PHE A 9 52.37 -11.03 -49.76
CA PHE A 9 51.23 -10.74 -48.89
C PHE A 9 49.91 -11.54 -49.04
N LEU A 10 49.46 -12.31 -48.03
CA LEU A 10 48.43 -11.99 -47.00
C LEU A 10 47.70 -13.34 -46.77
N LEU A 11 47.14 -13.77 -45.65
CA LEU A 11 46.91 -13.27 -44.30
C LEU A 11 46.48 -14.52 -43.48
N SER A 12 46.87 -14.55 -42.22
CA SER A 12 46.54 -15.52 -41.17
C SER A 12 45.07 -16.00 -41.12
N LEU A 13 44.85 -17.33 -41.15
CA LEU A 13 43.59 -17.94 -40.71
C LEU A 13 43.75 -18.41 -39.25
N LEU A 14 43.65 -17.47 -38.32
CA LEU A 14 43.41 -17.74 -36.90
C LEU A 14 41.96 -18.19 -36.77
N LEU A 15 41.74 -19.49 -36.59
CA LEU A 15 40.44 -20.03 -36.15
C LEU A 15 40.25 -19.62 -34.68
N ALA A 16 39.70 -18.43 -34.46
CA ALA A 16 39.16 -18.06 -33.16
C ALA A 16 37.92 -18.93 -32.91
N VAL A 17 38.10 -19.99 -32.12
CA VAL A 17 36.98 -20.70 -31.52
C VAL A 17 36.38 -19.76 -30.49
N SER A 18 35.36 -19.03 -30.94
CA SER A 18 34.54 -18.14 -30.13
C SER A 18 33.83 -18.96 -29.07
N PHE A 19 34.40 -18.99 -27.87
CA PHE A 19 33.77 -19.48 -26.66
C PHE A 19 32.69 -18.47 -26.24
N LEU A 20 31.52 -18.52 -26.90
CA LEU A 20 30.32 -17.89 -26.37
C LEU A 20 29.82 -18.77 -25.21
N LEU A 21 30.38 -18.55 -24.01
CA LEU A 21 29.56 -18.72 -22.80
C LEU A 21 28.56 -17.57 -22.81
N ALA A 22 27.40 -17.81 -23.44
CA ALA A 22 26.20 -17.16 -22.98
C ALA A 22 25.93 -17.71 -21.57
N LEU A 23 26.47 -17.06 -20.55
CA LEU A 23 25.87 -17.09 -19.22
C LEU A 23 24.52 -16.41 -19.36
N ALA A 24 23.54 -17.14 -19.91
CA ALA A 24 22.16 -16.88 -19.59
C ALA A 24 22.03 -17.20 -18.11
N SER A 25 22.31 -16.21 -17.27
CA SER A 25 21.75 -16.16 -15.94
C SER A 25 20.27 -16.52 -16.09
N PRO A 26 19.70 -17.42 -15.29
CA PRO A 26 18.26 -17.43 -15.14
C PRO A 26 17.93 -16.10 -14.46
N LEU A 27 17.74 -15.05 -15.27
CA LEU A 27 16.90 -13.94 -14.89
C LEU A 27 15.62 -14.61 -14.42
N ALA A 28 15.35 -14.48 -13.13
CA ALA A 28 14.04 -14.75 -12.60
C ALA A 28 13.13 -13.68 -13.23
N ASP A 29 12.72 -13.91 -14.47
CA ASP A 29 12.02 -12.94 -15.31
C ASP A 29 10.54 -13.00 -14.98
N GLY A 30 10.24 -12.81 -13.69
CA GLY A 30 8.89 -12.67 -13.22
C GLY A 30 8.24 -11.48 -13.92
N GLY A 31 7.12 -11.73 -14.59
CA GLY A 31 6.31 -10.65 -15.15
C GLY A 31 5.76 -9.74 -14.05
N ILE A 32 5.40 -8.52 -14.43
CA ILE A 32 4.65 -7.63 -13.55
C ILE A 32 3.23 -8.17 -13.38
N GLN A 33 2.84 -8.44 -12.14
CA GLN A 33 1.49 -8.86 -11.78
C GLN A 33 0.79 -7.80 -10.94
N LEU A 34 -0.54 -7.87 -10.90
CA LEU A 34 -1.40 -6.97 -10.15
C LEU A 34 -2.13 -7.76 -9.06
N GLN A 35 -1.99 -7.33 -7.81
CA GLN A 35 -2.89 -7.68 -6.72
C GLN A 35 -3.81 -6.49 -6.40
N VAL A 36 -5.04 -6.77 -5.99
CA VAL A 36 -6.04 -5.74 -5.67
C VAL A 36 -6.69 -6.11 -4.34
N TYR A 37 -6.66 -5.18 -3.39
CA TYR A 37 -7.24 -5.33 -2.06
C TYR A 37 -8.31 -4.28 -1.87
N GLU A 38 -9.44 -4.66 -1.27
CA GLU A 38 -10.59 -3.78 -1.08
C GLU A 38 -11.05 -3.84 0.37
N ARG A 39 -10.84 -2.77 1.15
CA ARG A 39 -11.49 -2.68 2.45
C ARG A 39 -12.99 -2.44 2.29
N LYS A 40 -13.81 -3.24 2.98
CA LYS A 40 -15.27 -3.20 2.89
C LYS A 40 -15.93 -2.53 4.09
N ILE A 41 -17.19 -2.14 3.93
CA ILE A 41 -18.03 -1.67 5.03
C ILE A 41 -18.36 -2.84 5.95
N LYS A 42 -18.17 -2.68 7.27
CA LYS A 42 -18.71 -3.62 8.28
C LYS A 42 -20.24 -3.56 8.25
N VAL A 43 -20.88 -4.59 7.73
CA VAL A 43 -22.36 -4.66 7.69
C VAL A 43 -22.88 -4.84 9.12
N ARG A 44 -23.67 -3.88 9.62
CA ARG A 44 -24.31 -3.99 10.94
C ARG A 44 -25.42 -5.03 10.91
N SER A 45 -25.43 -5.97 11.86
CA SER A 45 -26.57 -6.85 12.09
C SER A 45 -27.81 -6.03 12.48
N ASN A 46 -28.97 -6.35 11.89
CA ASN A 46 -30.25 -5.64 12.03
C ASN A 46 -30.89 -5.81 13.43
N HIS A 47 -30.27 -5.31 14.50
CA HIS A 47 -30.97 -5.14 15.78
C HIS A 47 -30.95 -3.68 16.24
N ARG A 48 -32.14 -3.07 16.22
CA ARG A 48 -32.40 -1.63 16.36
C ARG A 48 -32.21 -1.10 17.79
N THR A 49 -32.02 -1.96 18.78
CA THR A 49 -32.08 -1.63 20.22
C THR A 49 -30.73 -1.58 20.94
N THR A 50 -29.63 -2.01 20.31
CA THR A 50 -28.24 -1.90 20.79
C THR A 50 -27.41 -0.89 19.98
N GLN A 51 -28.08 0.02 19.26
CA GLN A 51 -27.50 0.90 18.24
C GLN A 51 -26.75 2.13 18.77
N ASN A 52 -26.65 2.34 20.10
CA ASN A 52 -26.17 3.62 20.63
C ASN A 52 -24.72 3.69 21.10
N LEU A 53 -23.98 2.60 21.35
CA LEU A 53 -22.63 2.71 21.96
C LEU A 53 -21.66 1.55 21.63
N VAL A 54 -21.71 0.95 20.43
CA VAL A 54 -20.79 -0.16 20.05
C VAL A 54 -19.72 0.28 19.04
N VAL A 55 -19.75 1.53 18.58
CA VAL A 55 -18.97 2.00 17.42
C VAL A 55 -17.62 2.61 17.83
N CYS A 56 -17.50 2.93 19.12
CA CYS A 56 -16.29 3.42 19.78
C CYS A 56 -16.06 2.47 20.95
N ASN A 57 -15.79 1.20 20.62
CA ASN A 57 -15.53 0.18 21.63
C ASN A 57 -14.25 0.59 22.36
N ILE A 58 -14.35 0.98 23.63
CA ILE A 58 -13.33 1.72 24.39
C ILE A 58 -12.11 0.91 24.85
N THR A 59 -11.93 -0.32 24.33
CA THR A 59 -10.81 -1.18 24.74
C THR A 59 -10.42 -2.09 23.59
N ASP A 60 -9.16 -2.04 23.16
CA ASP A 60 -8.63 -2.92 22.14
C ASP A 60 -8.48 -4.35 22.66
N LYS A 61 -8.83 -5.30 21.80
CA LYS A 61 -8.50 -6.70 21.97
C LYS A 61 -7.21 -6.96 21.21
N ASN A 62 -6.10 -6.96 21.94
CA ASN A 62 -4.80 -7.30 21.37
C ASN A 62 -4.88 -8.64 20.62
N SER A 63 -4.26 -8.67 19.44
CA SER A 63 -4.17 -9.85 18.61
C SER A 63 -2.84 -9.82 17.87
N ASP A 64 -2.04 -10.87 18.01
CA ASP A 64 -0.76 -10.98 17.29
C ASP A 64 -0.91 -11.59 15.88
N LYS A 65 -2.14 -11.60 15.35
CA LYS A 65 -2.46 -12.16 14.04
C LYS A 65 -2.02 -11.22 12.93
N TYR A 66 -1.42 -11.80 11.88
CA TYR A 66 -1.05 -11.10 10.66
C TYR A 66 -1.07 -12.07 9.47
N GLY A 67 -1.29 -11.53 8.28
CA GLY A 67 -1.11 -12.22 7.00
C GLY A 67 -0.18 -11.41 6.10
N LEU A 68 0.53 -12.08 5.19
CA LEU A 68 1.53 -11.48 4.31
C LEU A 68 1.16 -11.79 2.85
N ILE A 69 1.18 -10.78 1.99
CA ILE A 69 0.79 -10.92 0.58
C ILE A 69 1.96 -11.25 -0.36
N GLY A 70 3.18 -11.30 0.19
CA GLY A 70 4.40 -11.66 -0.54
C GLY A 70 5.01 -10.52 -1.35
N THR A 71 4.59 -9.28 -1.13
CA THR A 71 5.19 -8.10 -1.76
C THR A 71 6.01 -7.26 -0.78
N LYS A 72 7.01 -6.54 -1.28
CA LYS A 72 7.86 -5.66 -0.48
C LYS A 72 8.17 -4.37 -1.22
N LEU A 73 8.08 -3.24 -0.50
CA LEU A 73 8.41 -1.92 -1.04
C LEU A 73 9.93 -1.74 -1.22
N PRO A 74 10.35 -0.89 -2.17
CA PRO A 74 11.72 -0.40 -2.21
C PRO A 74 12.00 0.52 -1.01
N SER A 75 13.29 0.75 -0.69
CA SER A 75 13.70 1.59 0.44
C SER A 75 13.26 3.06 0.34
N ASN A 76 13.00 3.56 -0.87
CA ASN A 76 12.51 4.91 -1.07
C ASN A 76 11.22 4.84 -1.88
N VAL A 77 10.12 5.24 -1.26
CA VAL A 77 8.79 5.25 -1.85
C VAL A 77 8.34 6.70 -2.01
N TYR A 78 8.21 7.12 -3.26
CA TYR A 78 7.62 8.42 -3.60
C TYR A 78 6.14 8.23 -3.89
N TYR A 79 5.30 9.12 -3.37
CA TYR A 79 3.86 9.11 -3.62
C TYR A 79 3.34 10.49 -3.98
N ASN A 80 2.27 10.54 -4.77
CA ASN A 80 1.56 11.75 -5.11
C ASN A 80 0.13 11.72 -4.57
N VAL A 81 -0.40 12.88 -4.20
CA VAL A 81 -1.76 12.99 -3.67
C VAL A 81 -2.64 13.79 -4.62
N ASN A 82 -3.78 13.23 -5.02
CA ASN A 82 -4.78 14.00 -5.76
C ASN A 82 -5.69 14.77 -4.80
N THR A 83 -5.24 15.95 -4.40
CA THR A 83 -5.96 16.85 -3.49
C THR A 83 -7.32 17.28 -4.04
N SER A 84 -7.43 17.48 -5.36
CA SER A 84 -8.67 17.91 -6.02
C SER A 84 -9.77 16.85 -5.98
N SER A 85 -9.39 15.57 -5.98
CA SER A 85 -10.32 14.45 -5.94
C SER A 85 -10.96 14.22 -4.56
N ALA A 86 -10.29 14.66 -3.50
CA ALA A 86 -10.76 14.46 -2.14
C ALA A 86 -12.09 15.20 -1.88
N PRO A 87 -13.04 14.60 -1.14
CA PRO A 87 -14.27 15.23 -0.70
C PRO A 87 -13.99 16.52 0.08
N SER A 88 -14.85 17.54 -0.08
CA SER A 88 -14.68 18.84 0.58
C SER A 88 -14.61 18.75 2.10
N SER A 89 -15.24 17.72 2.70
CA SER A 89 -15.24 17.50 4.16
C SER A 89 -13.87 17.14 4.73
N VAL A 90 -12.94 16.62 3.91
CA VAL A 90 -11.60 16.20 4.35
C VAL A 90 -10.48 16.88 3.55
N ARG A 91 -10.80 17.59 2.48
CA ARG A 91 -9.82 18.17 1.55
C ARG A 91 -8.82 19.11 2.23
N SER A 92 -9.27 19.97 3.14
CA SER A 92 -8.40 20.91 3.87
C SER A 92 -7.46 20.17 4.83
N SER A 93 -7.91 19.07 5.40
CA SER A 93 -7.15 18.25 6.36
C SER A 93 -6.31 17.16 5.70
N LEU A 94 -6.42 17.00 4.38
CA LEU A 94 -5.76 15.93 3.63
C LEU A 94 -4.24 15.85 3.84
N PRO A 95 -3.48 16.96 3.93
CA PRO A 95 -2.06 16.87 4.27
C PRO A 95 -1.80 16.19 5.62
N GLY A 96 -2.62 16.50 6.64
CA GLY A 96 -2.55 15.88 7.97
C GLY A 96 -2.93 14.40 7.93
N ILE A 97 -4.06 14.07 7.28
CA ILE A 97 -4.52 12.68 7.09
C ILE A 97 -3.41 11.82 6.49
N VAL A 98 -2.82 12.26 5.37
CA VAL A 98 -1.80 11.48 4.66
C VAL A 98 -0.51 11.39 5.48
N SER A 99 -0.06 12.50 6.07
CA SER A 99 1.15 12.52 6.90
C SER A 99 1.03 11.57 8.09
N ASN A 100 -0.09 11.62 8.81
CA ASN A 100 -0.35 10.75 9.96
C ASN A 100 -0.47 9.28 9.54
N SER A 101 -1.10 9.02 8.39
CA SER A 101 -1.25 7.65 7.89
C SER A 101 0.10 7.00 7.58
N PHE A 102 1.03 7.71 6.91
CA PHE A 102 2.39 7.20 6.72
C PHE A 102 3.16 7.12 8.04
N ALA A 103 3.00 8.11 8.93
CA ALA A 103 3.70 8.14 10.21
C ALA A 103 3.37 6.93 11.10
N SER A 104 2.14 6.41 11.03
CA SER A 104 1.71 5.21 11.77
C SER A 104 2.59 3.98 11.47
N TRP A 105 3.15 3.89 10.26
CA TRP A 105 3.93 2.75 9.81
C TRP A 105 5.44 2.93 9.98
N ASN A 106 5.94 4.16 10.17
CA ASN A 106 7.38 4.46 10.19
C ASN A 106 8.18 3.57 11.16
N ALA A 107 7.64 3.30 12.35
CA ALA A 107 8.31 2.47 13.35
C ALA A 107 8.31 0.97 13.01
N ALA A 108 7.38 0.53 12.18
CA ALA A 108 7.19 -0.87 11.81
C ALA A 108 7.82 -1.23 10.45
N THR A 109 8.30 -0.25 9.69
CA THR A 109 8.89 -0.42 8.35
C THR A 109 10.31 0.12 8.29
N ASP A 110 11.22 -0.44 9.09
CA ASP A 110 12.61 0.02 9.11
C ASP A 110 13.26 -0.10 7.71
N GLY A 111 14.07 0.89 7.36
CA GLY A 111 14.72 0.98 6.05
C GLY A 111 13.80 1.37 4.87
N VAL A 112 12.53 1.72 5.12
CA VAL A 112 11.63 2.31 4.11
C VAL A 112 11.40 3.79 4.44
N SER A 113 11.60 4.65 3.46
CA SER A 113 11.27 6.07 3.55
C SER A 113 10.11 6.42 2.62
N PHE A 114 9.13 7.17 3.15
CA PHE A 114 7.99 7.67 2.39
C PHE A 114 8.15 9.16 2.12
N SER A 115 8.17 9.55 0.85
CA SER A 115 8.38 10.93 0.41
C SER A 115 7.22 11.43 -0.43
N ASN A 116 6.58 12.51 0.01
CA ASN A 116 5.55 13.18 -0.77
C ASN A 116 6.17 13.89 -1.98
N ALA A 117 5.86 13.39 -3.18
CA ALA A 117 6.32 13.94 -4.46
C ALA A 117 5.40 15.06 -5.01
N GLY A 118 4.42 15.51 -4.21
CA GLY A 118 3.52 16.62 -4.55
C GLY A 118 2.15 16.16 -5.05
N THR A 119 1.42 17.06 -5.71
CA THR A 119 0.06 16.80 -6.16
C THR A 119 0.01 16.13 -7.53
N THR A 120 -1.08 15.41 -7.81
CA THR A 120 -1.37 14.83 -9.13
C THR A 120 -2.84 15.02 -9.51
N SER A 121 -3.17 14.95 -10.79
CA SER A 121 -4.55 14.92 -11.30
C SER A 121 -5.08 13.50 -11.53
N ARG A 122 -4.22 12.48 -11.38
CA ARG A 122 -4.61 11.06 -11.53
C ARG A 122 -5.51 10.64 -10.37
N ASN A 123 -6.56 9.88 -10.68
CA ASN A 123 -7.51 9.36 -9.71
C ASN A 123 -8.00 7.94 -10.05
N ILE A 124 -7.21 7.22 -10.85
CA ILE A 124 -7.45 5.83 -11.25
C ILE A 124 -6.11 5.13 -11.25
N SER A 125 -6.12 3.84 -10.92
CA SER A 125 -4.91 3.03 -10.92
C SER A 125 -4.38 2.80 -12.34
N ARG A 126 -3.06 2.94 -12.53
CA ARG A 126 -2.35 2.73 -13.80
C ARG A 126 -0.93 2.29 -13.53
N ASN A 127 -0.38 1.41 -14.38
CA ASN A 127 1.04 1.09 -14.34
C ASN A 127 1.83 2.23 -14.99
N ASP A 128 2.04 3.34 -14.26
CA ASP A 128 2.72 4.53 -14.79
C ASP A 128 3.90 5.00 -13.94
N GLY A 129 4.25 4.23 -12.89
CA GLY A 129 5.38 4.49 -12.01
C GLY A 129 5.12 5.63 -11.03
N GLN A 130 3.88 6.12 -10.94
CA GLN A 130 3.46 7.11 -9.98
C GLN A 130 2.54 6.47 -8.95
N ASN A 131 3.06 6.23 -7.74
CA ASN A 131 2.21 5.79 -6.64
C ASN A 131 1.25 6.91 -6.24
N ILE A 132 -0.06 6.68 -6.26
CA ILE A 132 -1.04 7.73 -5.92
C ILE A 132 -1.92 7.40 -4.73
N ILE A 133 -2.33 8.45 -4.02
CA ILE A 133 -3.49 8.44 -3.12
C ILE A 133 -4.53 9.40 -3.70
N ALA A 134 -5.71 8.88 -4.03
CA ALA A 134 -6.77 9.65 -4.66
C ALA A 134 -8.16 9.16 -4.25
N TRP A 135 -9.19 9.94 -4.59
CA TRP A 135 -10.59 9.55 -4.44
C TRP A 135 -11.25 9.34 -5.79
N ASN A 136 -12.03 8.26 -5.92
CA ASN A 136 -12.89 8.03 -7.08
C ASN A 136 -14.09 7.14 -6.72
N ARG A 137 -15.02 6.99 -7.66
CA ARG A 137 -16.23 6.19 -7.48
C ARG A 137 -15.87 4.69 -7.46
N LEU A 138 -15.99 4.07 -6.29
CA LEU A 138 -15.91 2.61 -6.14
C LEU A 138 -17.29 1.99 -5.90
N SER A 139 -17.33 0.67 -5.69
CA SER A 139 -18.55 -0.05 -5.29
C SER A 139 -19.12 0.55 -3.99
N ARG A 140 -20.44 0.45 -3.75
CA ARG A 140 -21.05 1.07 -2.56
C ARG A 140 -20.64 0.40 -1.24
N SER A 141 -20.12 -0.82 -1.29
CA SER A 141 -19.63 -1.56 -0.13
C SER A 141 -18.12 -1.45 0.07
N THR A 142 -17.39 -0.81 -0.85
CA THR A 142 -15.93 -0.58 -0.74
C THR A 142 -15.65 0.78 -0.08
N LEU A 143 -14.65 0.84 0.79
CA LEU A 143 -14.15 2.06 1.44
C LEU A 143 -12.89 2.57 0.75
N GLY A 144 -11.94 1.68 0.48
CA GLY A 144 -10.72 1.93 -0.26
C GLY A 144 -10.34 0.73 -1.12
N THR A 145 -9.44 0.97 -2.06
CA THR A 145 -8.84 -0.08 -2.88
C THR A 145 -7.39 0.24 -3.13
N THR A 146 -6.50 -0.67 -2.76
CA THR A 146 -5.09 -0.64 -3.12
C THR A 146 -4.81 -1.60 -4.28
N TYR A 147 -4.14 -1.07 -5.29
CA TYR A 147 -3.68 -1.79 -6.47
C TYR A 147 -2.16 -1.90 -6.38
N ILE A 148 -1.64 -3.12 -6.26
CA ILE A 148 -0.21 -3.36 -6.09
C ILE A 148 0.31 -4.06 -7.32
N ARG A 149 1.22 -3.42 -8.02
CA ARG A 149 1.97 -4.00 -9.13
C ARG A 149 3.33 -4.41 -8.64
N TYR A 150 3.70 -5.66 -8.87
CA TYR A 150 4.95 -6.22 -8.35
C TYR A 150 5.58 -7.18 -9.35
N ASN A 151 6.89 -7.32 -9.27
CA ASN A 151 7.61 -8.36 -9.99
C ASN A 151 7.35 -9.71 -9.32
N SER A 152 6.71 -10.62 -10.05
CA SER A 152 6.27 -11.93 -9.51
C SER A 152 7.41 -12.87 -9.09
N ALA A 153 8.64 -12.65 -9.58
CA ALA A 153 9.78 -13.46 -9.19
C ALA A 153 10.45 -12.96 -7.91
N THR A 154 10.40 -11.65 -7.62
CA THR A 154 11.11 -11.05 -6.49
C THR A 154 10.19 -10.56 -5.37
N GLY A 155 8.89 -10.41 -5.63
CA GLY A 155 7.96 -9.74 -4.71
C GLY A 155 8.14 -8.21 -4.68
N ALA A 156 9.07 -7.64 -5.44
CA ALA A 156 9.35 -6.21 -5.39
C ALA A 156 8.18 -5.41 -5.98
N VAL A 157 7.60 -4.51 -5.18
CA VAL A 157 6.60 -3.54 -5.65
C VAL A 157 7.25 -2.59 -6.64
N VAL A 158 6.62 -2.42 -7.80
CA VAL A 158 7.06 -1.51 -8.86
C VAL A 158 6.17 -0.28 -9.00
N ASP A 159 4.91 -0.39 -8.56
CA ASP A 159 3.90 0.66 -8.66
C ASP A 159 2.72 0.30 -7.72
N VAL A 160 2.21 1.27 -6.95
CA VAL A 160 1.14 1.07 -5.98
C VAL A 160 0.20 2.27 -5.91
N ASP A 161 -1.09 2.03 -6.14
CA ASP A 161 -2.12 3.08 -6.14
C ASP A 161 -3.19 2.79 -5.08
N THR A 162 -3.58 3.80 -4.30
CA THR A 162 -4.74 3.74 -3.41
C THR A 162 -5.83 4.68 -3.87
N ILE A 163 -7.02 4.12 -4.11
CA ILE A 163 -8.24 4.85 -4.45
C ILE A 163 -9.24 4.72 -3.30
N LEU A 164 -9.58 5.83 -2.66
CA LEU A 164 -10.62 5.91 -1.64
C LEU A 164 -11.98 6.23 -2.27
N ASN A 165 -13.06 5.70 -1.70
CA ASN A 165 -14.36 5.76 -2.35
C ASN A 165 -15.05 7.12 -2.19
N SER A 166 -15.18 7.89 -3.28
CA SER A 166 -15.85 9.20 -3.28
C SER A 166 -17.37 9.14 -3.02
N ARG A 167 -17.98 7.95 -2.95
CA ARG A 167 -19.41 7.78 -2.64
C ARG A 167 -19.72 7.64 -1.14
N GLN A 168 -18.70 7.53 -0.30
CA GLN A 168 -18.87 7.37 1.15
C GLN A 168 -18.84 8.73 1.85
N PRO A 169 -19.51 8.87 3.02
CA PRO A 169 -19.34 10.03 3.87
C PRO A 169 -17.97 9.97 4.56
N TRP A 170 -17.15 11.00 4.38
CA TRP A 170 -15.81 11.09 4.95
C TRP A 170 -15.73 12.21 5.98
N GLY A 171 -15.04 11.91 7.08
CA GLY A 171 -14.62 12.86 8.09
C GLY A 171 -13.18 12.59 8.47
N TRP A 172 -12.64 13.46 9.31
CA TRP A 172 -11.36 13.24 9.97
C TRP A 172 -11.38 13.98 11.29
N VAL A 173 -10.79 13.36 12.29
CA VAL A 173 -10.50 14.03 13.56
C VAL A 173 -9.00 14.01 13.76
N ASP A 174 -8.44 15.14 14.18
CA ASP A 174 -7.03 15.23 14.48
C ASP A 174 -6.71 14.28 15.64
N PRO A 175 -5.83 13.26 15.48
CA PRO A 175 -5.55 12.28 16.52
C PRO A 175 -4.97 12.92 17.79
N ASP A 176 -4.35 14.10 17.71
CA ASP A 176 -3.87 14.83 18.89
C ASP A 176 -5.01 15.50 19.68
N SER A 177 -6.20 15.59 19.11
CA SER A 177 -7.37 16.24 19.69
C SER A 177 -8.38 15.28 20.33
N VAL A 178 -8.16 13.97 20.21
CA VAL A 178 -9.06 12.93 20.70
C VAL A 178 -8.30 11.77 21.33
N ASN A 179 -8.98 11.05 22.21
CA ASN A 179 -8.53 9.76 22.69
C ASN A 179 -9.34 8.67 21.97
N PRO A 180 -8.74 7.82 21.11
CA PRO A 180 -9.48 6.80 20.35
C PRO A 180 -10.14 5.71 21.23
N ASP A 181 -9.70 5.58 22.48
CA ASP A 181 -10.33 4.71 23.49
C ASP A 181 -11.53 5.36 24.19
N LYS A 182 -11.79 6.65 23.98
CA LYS A 182 -12.85 7.39 24.71
C LYS A 182 -13.78 8.18 23.80
N ASP A 183 -13.28 8.57 22.64
CA ASP A 183 -13.92 9.48 21.71
C ASP A 183 -14.28 8.76 20.41
N CYS A 184 -15.19 9.39 19.67
CA CYS A 184 -15.69 8.90 18.39
C CYS A 184 -15.35 9.89 17.28
N ALA A 185 -15.13 9.40 16.05
CA ALA A 185 -14.96 10.28 14.90
C ALA A 185 -16.25 11.03 14.52
N ALA A 186 -16.16 11.84 13.47
CA ALA A 186 -17.28 12.61 12.93
C ALA A 186 -18.54 11.76 12.71
N ASN A 187 -19.70 12.31 13.10
CA ASN A 187 -20.96 11.58 13.08
C ASN A 187 -21.33 11.07 11.68
N ASN A 188 -21.69 9.79 11.60
CA ASN A 188 -22.14 9.12 10.37
C ASN A 188 -21.13 9.16 9.19
N ALA A 189 -19.84 9.37 9.47
CA ALA A 189 -18.77 9.37 8.48
C ALA A 189 -17.69 8.32 8.81
N TYR A 190 -16.96 7.88 7.79
CA TYR A 190 -15.72 7.10 7.98
C TYR A 190 -14.56 8.05 8.23
N ASP A 191 -13.69 7.68 9.16
CA ASP A 191 -12.45 8.40 9.36
C ASP A 191 -11.49 8.14 8.20
N ALA A 192 -11.02 9.19 7.54
CA ALA A 192 -10.17 9.08 6.36
C ALA A 192 -8.76 8.55 6.68
N GLN A 193 -8.23 8.85 7.87
CA GLN A 193 -6.94 8.33 8.31
C GLN A 193 -7.06 6.84 8.59
N ASN A 194 -8.08 6.41 9.33
CA ASN A 194 -8.34 4.99 9.62
C ASN A 194 -8.34 4.14 8.35
N ILE A 195 -9.11 4.57 7.33
CA ILE A 195 -9.17 3.83 6.07
C ILE A 195 -7.81 3.86 5.38
N LEU A 196 -7.15 5.02 5.30
CA LEU A 196 -5.87 5.13 4.60
C LEU A 196 -4.75 4.33 5.28
N VAL A 197 -4.66 4.31 6.61
CA VAL A 197 -3.68 3.51 7.37
C VAL A 197 -3.78 2.03 6.97
N HIS A 198 -5.00 1.49 6.92
CA HIS A 198 -5.23 0.12 6.45
C HIS A 198 -4.78 -0.11 5.00
N GLU A 199 -5.19 0.77 4.09
CA GLU A 199 -4.79 0.64 2.68
C GLU A 199 -3.26 0.72 2.52
N LEU A 200 -2.57 1.52 3.34
CA LEU A 200 -1.10 1.58 3.40
C LEU A 200 -0.49 0.29 3.97
N GLY A 201 -1.19 -0.44 4.83
CA GLY A 201 -0.73 -1.76 5.27
C GLY A 201 -0.62 -2.76 4.12
N HIS A 202 -1.49 -2.65 3.11
CA HIS A 202 -1.30 -3.40 1.86
C HIS A 202 -0.07 -2.95 1.08
N TRP A 203 0.26 -1.65 1.05
CA TRP A 203 1.51 -1.18 0.43
C TRP A 203 2.71 -1.88 1.05
N ILE A 204 2.68 -2.01 2.37
CA ILE A 204 3.74 -2.59 3.20
C ILE A 204 3.88 -4.09 2.95
N GLY A 205 2.79 -4.76 2.56
CA GLY A 205 2.75 -6.17 2.20
C GLY A 205 1.89 -7.03 3.12
N LEU A 206 0.97 -6.43 3.87
CA LEU A 206 0.06 -7.12 4.78
C LEU A 206 -1.26 -7.50 4.11
N GLU A 207 -1.80 -8.65 4.51
CA GLU A 207 -3.08 -9.19 4.05
C GLU A 207 -4.23 -8.70 4.94
N ASP A 208 -5.44 -8.63 4.37
CA ASP A 208 -6.65 -8.46 5.15
C ASP A 208 -6.86 -9.59 6.17
N LEU A 209 -7.42 -9.21 7.31
CA LEU A 209 -7.81 -10.11 8.40
C LEU A 209 -9.33 -10.05 8.63
N TYR A 210 -9.93 -11.17 9.05
CA TYR A 210 -11.39 -11.35 9.10
C TYR A 210 -11.90 -12.14 10.31
N GLY A 211 -10.99 -12.63 11.16
CA GLY A 211 -11.28 -13.33 12.39
C GLY A 211 -12.01 -12.47 13.41
N SER A 212 -12.81 -13.11 14.27
CA SER A 212 -13.61 -12.41 15.27
C SER A 212 -12.80 -11.69 16.36
N ASN A 213 -11.55 -12.12 16.57
CA ASN A 213 -10.60 -11.50 17.50
C ASN A 213 -9.60 -10.58 16.78
N GLU A 214 -9.80 -10.31 15.49
CA GLU A 214 -8.95 -9.46 14.66
C GLU A 214 -9.62 -8.10 14.41
N GLU A 215 -10.82 -7.88 14.96
CA GLU A 215 -11.65 -6.73 14.63
C GLU A 215 -11.08 -5.38 15.01
N ASP A 216 -10.11 -5.33 15.93
CA ASP A 216 -9.43 -4.11 16.37
C ASP A 216 -8.12 -3.86 15.60
N LEU A 217 -7.56 -4.88 14.92
CA LEU A 217 -6.36 -4.76 14.10
C LEU A 217 -6.57 -3.76 12.96
N THR A 218 -5.54 -2.99 12.63
CA THR A 218 -5.55 -2.08 11.49
C THR A 218 -5.87 -2.82 10.20
N MET A 219 -5.29 -4.02 10.01
CA MET A 219 -5.50 -4.86 8.83
C MET A 219 -6.83 -5.62 8.82
N TYR A 220 -7.76 -5.34 9.72
CA TYR A 220 -9.11 -5.90 9.63
C TYR A 220 -9.84 -5.39 8.37
N GLY A 221 -10.26 -6.30 7.49
CA GLY A 221 -10.81 -5.98 6.17
C GLY A 221 -12.16 -5.24 6.16
N TYR A 222 -12.72 -4.97 7.34
CA TYR A 222 -13.92 -4.15 7.49
C TYR A 222 -13.67 -2.84 8.24
N GLY A 223 -14.25 -1.74 7.73
CA GLY A 223 -14.27 -0.45 8.40
C GLY A 223 -15.67 -0.05 8.87
N SER A 224 -15.73 0.64 10.02
CA SER A 224 -16.95 1.22 10.56
C SER A 224 -16.91 2.74 10.52
N LYS A 225 -18.09 3.37 10.41
CA LYS A 225 -18.21 4.83 10.62
C LYS A 225 -17.83 5.17 12.07
N GLN A 226 -17.33 6.37 12.33
CA GLN A 226 -16.96 6.89 13.66
C GLN A 226 -15.82 6.15 14.37
N GLU A 227 -15.18 5.17 13.73
CA GLU A 227 -14.12 4.36 14.32
C GLU A 227 -12.75 5.04 14.17
N LEU A 228 -12.02 5.21 15.28
CA LEU A 228 -10.70 5.87 15.32
C LEU A 228 -9.53 4.93 15.62
N LYS A 229 -9.79 3.75 16.22
CA LYS A 229 -8.74 2.87 16.75
C LYS A 229 -7.73 2.37 15.72
N LYS A 230 -8.17 2.22 14.46
CA LYS A 230 -7.32 1.78 13.35
C LYS A 230 -6.60 2.94 12.65
N ASP A 231 -6.56 4.12 13.28
CA ASP A 231 -5.61 5.18 12.97
C ASP A 231 -4.18 4.81 13.40
N THR A 232 -4.07 3.86 14.34
CA THR A 232 -2.83 3.32 14.89
C THR A 232 -2.72 1.83 14.62
N LEU A 233 -1.49 1.31 14.73
CA LEU A 233 -1.18 -0.11 14.58
C LEU A 233 -1.42 -0.87 15.86
N GLU A 234 -1.96 -2.08 15.73
CA GLU A 234 -1.97 -3.06 16.81
C GLU A 234 -0.76 -4.00 16.72
N SER A 235 -0.63 -4.88 17.72
CA SER A 235 0.53 -5.78 17.84
C SER A 235 0.71 -6.68 16.61
N GLY A 236 -0.37 -7.27 16.09
CA GLY A 236 -0.37 -8.07 14.87
C GLY A 236 0.13 -7.31 13.65
N ASP A 237 -0.32 -6.07 13.46
CA ASP A 237 0.07 -5.22 12.33
C ASP A 237 1.59 -4.94 12.37
N SER A 238 2.09 -4.57 13.55
CA SER A 238 3.52 -4.29 13.78
C SER A 238 4.38 -5.56 13.60
N LEU A 239 3.92 -6.70 14.11
CA LEU A 239 4.61 -7.99 13.96
C LEU A 239 4.68 -8.43 12.51
N GLY A 240 3.59 -8.26 11.75
CA GLY A 240 3.54 -8.56 10.32
C GLY A 240 4.53 -7.71 9.53
N ALA A 241 4.51 -6.39 9.75
CA ALA A 241 5.44 -5.47 9.09
C ALA A 241 6.90 -5.82 9.41
N GLY A 242 7.22 -6.14 10.67
CA GLY A 242 8.54 -6.58 11.09
C GLY A 242 9.00 -7.93 10.50
N LYS A 243 8.11 -8.75 9.93
CA LYS A 243 8.51 -9.93 9.13
C LYS A 243 9.00 -9.56 7.73
N ILE A 244 8.57 -8.43 7.20
CA ILE A 244 8.95 -7.94 5.87
C ILE A 244 10.16 -7.00 5.97
N TYR A 245 10.21 -6.19 7.04
CA TYR A 245 11.22 -5.16 7.31
C TYR A 245 11.89 -5.44 8.68
N PRO A 246 12.87 -6.36 8.73
CA PRO A 246 13.53 -6.79 9.97
C PRO A 246 14.59 -5.79 10.46
#